data_AF-A0A2R6FCI0-F1
#
_entry.id   AF-A0A2R6FCI0-F1
#
_cell.length_a   1.000
_cell.length_b   1.000
_cell.length_c   1.000
_cell.angle_alpha   90.00
_cell.angle_beta   90.00
_cell.angle_gamma   90.00
#
_symmetry.space_group_name_H-M   'P 1'
#
loop_
_entity.id
_entity.type
_entity.pdbx_description
1 polymer ?
#
loop_
_entity_poly.entity_id
_entity_poly.type
_entity_poly.pdbx_seq_one_letter_code
_entity_poly.pdbx_strand_id
1 'polypeptide(L)'
;DPGHPIVDGLDESIVIDETETYGEPFGIPEPDRLVFTSWFEGGEVFRSGCTYRRGRGNVFYFRPGHETYPIYHREDIRTVLDNAVRWAAPIEGADARGANRNVAAPESR
;
A
#
# COMPACT_ATOMS: atom_id res chain seq x y z
N ASP A 1 10.69 -3.96 -2.92
CA ASP A 1 11.18 -2.89 -3.82
C ASP A 1 12.17 -2.02 -3.05
N PRO A 2 13.49 -2.23 -3.19
CA PRO A 2 14.50 -1.56 -2.37
C PRO A 2 14.64 -0.05 -2.68
N GLY A 3 14.14 0.42 -3.82
CA GLY A 3 14.15 1.85 -4.18
C GLY A 3 12.89 2.60 -3.76
N HIS A 4 11.94 1.94 -3.10
CA HIS A 4 10.67 2.56 -2.75
C HIS A 4 10.79 3.45 -1.50
N PRO A 5 10.20 4.66 -1.46
CA PRO A 5 10.31 5.54 -0.30
C PRO A 5 9.79 4.94 1.02
N ILE A 6 8.89 3.96 0.95
CA ILE A 6 8.36 3.25 2.12
C ILE A 6 9.46 2.49 2.88
N VAL A 7 10.51 2.05 2.18
CA VAL A 7 11.62 1.27 2.79
C VAL A 7 12.83 2.13 3.18
N ASP A 8 12.71 3.46 3.10
CA ASP A 8 13.81 4.36 3.45
C ASP A 8 14.24 4.19 4.91
N GLY A 9 15.55 4.06 5.14
CA GLY A 9 16.12 3.84 6.48
C GLY A 9 15.89 2.45 7.08
N LEU A 10 15.42 1.47 6.30
CA LEU A 10 15.27 0.08 6.74
C LEU A 10 16.41 -0.82 6.22
N ASP A 11 16.66 -1.91 6.95
CA ASP A 11 17.51 -3.00 6.49
C ASP A 11 16.86 -3.76 5.31
N GLU A 12 17.64 -4.65 4.68
CA GLU A 12 17.16 -5.49 3.57
C GLU A 12 15.94 -6.35 3.93
N SER A 13 15.79 -6.70 5.21
CA SER A 13 14.67 -7.49 5.70
C SER A 13 14.29 -7.11 7.14
N ILE A 14 13.03 -7.36 7.49
CA ILE A 14 12.48 -7.24 8.84
C ILE A 14 12.17 -8.64 9.36
N VAL A 15 12.74 -9.01 10.51
CA VAL A 15 12.48 -10.29 11.18
C VAL A 15 11.55 -10.07 12.37
N ILE A 16 10.37 -10.68 12.31
CA ILE A 16 9.38 -10.67 13.40
C ILE A 16 9.32 -12.08 13.96
N ASP A 17 9.72 -12.25 15.22
CA ASP A 17 9.83 -13.57 15.85
C ASP A 17 8.48 -14.29 15.96
N GLU A 18 7.41 -13.55 16.27
CA GLU A 18 6.07 -14.11 16.44
C GLU A 18 5.00 -13.23 15.78
N THR A 19 4.16 -13.82 14.94
CA THR A 19 3.02 -13.17 14.26
C THR A 19 2.05 -14.23 13.73
N GLU A 20 0.80 -13.82 13.49
CA GLU A 20 -0.13 -14.59 12.65
C GLU A 20 0.40 -14.72 11.21
N THR A 21 0.23 -15.91 10.62
CA THR A 21 0.62 -16.27 9.25
C THR A 21 -0.54 -16.04 8.28
N TYR A 22 -0.29 -15.25 7.22
CA TYR A 22 -1.13 -15.20 6.02
C TYR A 22 -0.36 -15.84 4.85
N GLY A 23 -1.06 -16.44 3.89
CA GLY A 23 -0.45 -17.11 2.73
C GLY A 23 -1.15 -16.77 1.43
N GLU A 24 -0.42 -16.91 0.32
CA GLU A 24 -1.01 -16.86 -1.03
C GLU A 24 -1.89 -18.09 -1.32
N PRO A 25 -2.90 -17.99 -2.21
CA PRO A 25 -3.27 -16.81 -2.99
C PRO A 25 -4.07 -15.77 -2.18
N PHE A 26 -3.60 -14.53 -2.19
CA PHE A 26 -4.32 -13.40 -1.62
C PHE A 26 -5.24 -12.78 -2.69
N GLY A 27 -6.56 -12.83 -2.44
CA GLY A 27 -7.64 -12.42 -3.35
C GLY A 27 -7.76 -10.91 -3.60
N ILE A 28 -6.64 -10.25 -3.87
CA ILE A 28 -6.51 -8.83 -4.18
C ILE A 28 -6.13 -8.64 -5.66
N PRO A 29 -6.42 -7.47 -6.28
CA PRO A 29 -5.84 -7.13 -7.56
C PRO A 29 -4.30 -7.08 -7.48
N GLU A 30 -3.65 -7.22 -8.63
CA GLU A 30 -2.21 -7.03 -8.72
C GLU A 30 -1.83 -5.63 -8.20
N PRO A 31 -0.83 -5.53 -7.30
CA PRO A 31 -0.42 -4.25 -6.76
C PRO A 31 0.37 -3.42 -7.79
N ASP A 32 0.26 -2.10 -7.71
CA ASP A 32 1.05 -1.18 -8.56
C ASP A 32 2.55 -1.36 -8.27
N ARG A 33 2.90 -1.60 -6.99
CA ARG A 33 4.22 -2.02 -6.52
C ARG A 33 4.09 -3.02 -5.39
N LEU A 34 4.92 -4.06 -5.45
CA LEU A 34 5.15 -4.99 -4.35
C LEU A 34 6.38 -4.54 -3.54
N VAL A 35 6.12 -3.94 -2.38
CA VAL A 35 7.15 -3.38 -1.50
C VAL A 35 7.79 -4.47 -0.64
N PHE A 36 6.95 -5.30 0.01
CA PHE A 36 7.38 -6.39 0.88
C PHE A 36 6.78 -7.74 0.48
N THR A 37 7.58 -8.78 0.64
CA THR A 37 7.15 -10.18 0.60
C THR A 37 7.56 -10.81 1.92
N SER A 38 6.60 -11.40 2.64
CA SER A 38 6.89 -12.18 3.85
C SER A 38 7.12 -13.64 3.49
N TRP A 39 8.04 -14.26 4.22
CA TRP A 39 8.21 -15.70 4.29
C TRP A 39 7.93 -16.12 5.73
N PHE A 40 7.24 -17.24 5.91
CA PHE A 40 6.89 -17.79 7.20
C PHE A 40 7.56 -19.16 7.40
N GLU A 41 7.77 -19.53 8.66
CA GLU A 41 8.41 -20.80 9.03
C GLU A 41 7.71 -22.03 8.42
N GLY A 42 6.38 -21.98 8.28
CA GLY A 42 5.56 -23.02 7.64
C GLY A 42 5.80 -23.18 6.13
N GLY A 43 6.59 -22.31 5.52
CA GLY A 43 6.92 -22.31 4.09
C GLY A 43 6.01 -21.42 3.25
N GLU A 44 4.99 -20.80 3.85
CA GLU A 44 4.13 -19.85 3.17
C GLU A 44 4.89 -18.57 2.81
N VAL A 45 4.48 -17.99 1.68
CA VAL A 45 4.87 -16.64 1.28
C VAL A 45 3.63 -15.78 1.14
N PHE A 46 3.79 -14.47 1.33
CA PHE A 46 2.68 -13.53 1.25
C PHE A 46 3.13 -12.17 0.75
N ARG A 47 2.36 -11.56 -0.17
CA ARG A 47 2.54 -10.17 -0.58
C ARG A 47 2.13 -9.22 0.56
N SER A 48 3.06 -8.95 1.45
CA SER A 48 2.83 -8.30 2.75
C SER A 48 2.95 -6.78 2.75
N GLY A 49 3.41 -6.18 1.65
CA GLY A 49 3.47 -4.74 1.46
C GLY A 49 3.09 -4.37 0.03
N CYS A 50 1.90 -3.83 -0.18
CA CYS A 50 1.34 -3.59 -1.52
C CYS A 50 0.88 -2.14 -1.67
N THR A 51 1.28 -1.47 -2.75
CA THR A 51 0.75 -0.15 -3.08
C THR A 51 -0.32 -0.21 -4.14
N TYR A 52 -1.30 0.69 -4.06
CA TYR A 52 -2.32 0.90 -5.08
C TYR A 52 -2.61 2.39 -5.25
N ARG A 53 -3.21 2.72 -6.39
CA ARG A 53 -3.81 4.02 -6.65
C ARG A 53 -5.32 3.91 -6.86
N ARG A 54 -6.07 4.81 -6.23
CA ARG A 54 -7.52 4.98 -6.44
C ARG A 54 -7.83 6.45 -6.62
N GLY A 55 -8.13 6.84 -7.86
CA GLY A 55 -8.24 8.24 -8.24
C GLY A 55 -6.94 9.00 -7.93
N ARG A 56 -7.03 9.98 -7.04
CA ARG A 56 -5.87 10.76 -6.55
C ARG A 56 -5.17 10.13 -5.34
N GLY A 57 -5.82 9.18 -4.68
CA GLY A 57 -5.36 8.58 -3.44
C GLY A 57 -4.33 7.48 -3.66
N ASN A 58 -3.26 7.53 -2.87
CA ASN A 58 -2.32 6.44 -2.69
C ASN A 58 -2.81 5.55 -1.55
N VAL A 59 -2.73 4.24 -1.72
CA VAL A 59 -3.11 3.24 -0.72
C VAL A 59 -1.93 2.32 -0.50
N PHE A 60 -1.58 2.07 0.77
CA PHE A 60 -0.59 1.07 1.14
C PHE A 60 -1.23 0.03 2.06
N TYR A 61 -1.18 -1.23 1.65
CA TYR A 61 -1.50 -2.38 2.49
C TYR A 61 -0.23 -2.90 3.12
N PHE A 62 -0.22 -3.06 4.45
CA PHE A 62 0.90 -3.60 5.21
C PHE A 62 0.40 -4.65 6.20
N ARG A 63 0.91 -5.89 6.10
CA ARG A 63 0.38 -7.06 6.82
C ARG A 63 0.69 -7.11 8.33
N PRO A 64 1.90 -6.80 8.82
CA PRO A 64 2.23 -6.97 10.23
C PRO A 64 1.34 -6.14 11.17
N GLY A 65 0.71 -6.80 12.15
CA GLY A 65 -0.18 -6.10 13.09
C GLY A 65 -1.15 -6.94 13.92
N HIS A 66 -0.90 -8.25 14.09
CA HIS A 66 -1.77 -9.12 14.88
C HIS A 66 -1.76 -8.71 16.36
N GLU A 67 -2.94 -8.64 16.97
CA GLU A 67 -3.20 -7.94 18.23
C GLU A 67 -2.58 -8.57 19.47
N THR A 68 -2.27 -9.87 19.43
CA THR A 68 -1.68 -10.59 20.57
C THR A 68 -0.17 -10.37 20.69
N TYR A 69 0.47 -9.80 19.66
CA TYR A 69 1.91 -9.53 19.62
C TYR A 69 2.19 -8.02 19.62
N PRO A 70 3.27 -7.55 20.27
CA PRO A 70 3.60 -6.13 20.35
C PRO A 70 4.25 -5.59 19.04
N ILE A 71 3.73 -6.00 17.87
CA ILE A 71 4.31 -5.69 16.55
C ILE A 71 4.40 -4.18 16.32
N TYR A 72 3.36 -3.43 16.65
CA TYR A 72 3.34 -1.96 16.50
C TYR A 72 4.26 -1.21 17.48
N HIS A 73 4.90 -1.91 18.43
CA HIS A 73 5.85 -1.31 19.36
C HIS A 73 7.28 -1.32 18.81
N ARG A 74 7.53 -2.13 17.77
CA ARG A 74 8.84 -2.23 17.14
C ARG A 74 9.17 -0.99 16.32
N GLU A 75 10.43 -0.58 16.34
CA GLU A 75 10.91 0.62 15.66
C GLU A 75 10.86 0.48 14.13
N ASP A 76 11.30 -0.66 13.60
CA ASP A 76 11.22 -0.97 12.16
C ASP A 76 9.80 -0.88 11.59
N ILE A 77 8.81 -1.43 12.30
CA ILE A 77 7.38 -1.34 11.95
C ILE A 77 6.89 0.11 11.97
N ARG A 78 7.27 0.89 12.99
CA ARG A 78 6.89 2.30 13.08
C ARG A 78 7.52 3.13 11.97
N THR A 79 8.77 2.85 11.59
CA THR A 79 9.46 3.48 10.46
C THR A 79 8.73 3.20 9.15
N VAL A 80 8.34 1.94 8.88
CA VAL A 80 7.52 1.60 7.70
C VAL A 80 6.23 2.43 7.68
N LEU A 81 5.52 2.50 8.80
CA LEU A 81 4.26 3.23 8.89
C LEU A 81 4.44 4.73 8.68
N ASP A 82 5.45 5.35 9.28
CA ASP A 82 5.76 6.77 9.09
C ASP A 82 6.13 7.08 7.62
N ASN A 83 6.99 6.26 7.01
CA ASN A 83 7.34 6.39 5.60
C ASN A 83 6.11 6.20 4.69
N ALA A 84 5.24 5.25 5.00
CA ALA A 84 4.00 5.00 4.26
C ALA A 84 3.03 6.18 4.36
N VAL A 85 2.90 6.81 5.54
CA VAL A 85 2.07 8.02 5.72
C VAL A 85 2.61 9.16 4.86
N ARG A 86 3.92 9.38 4.85
CA ARG A 86 4.57 10.42 4.02
C ARG A 86 4.39 10.14 2.53
N TRP A 87 4.57 8.89 2.10
CA TRP A 87 4.35 8.46 0.72
C TRP A 87 2.88 8.58 0.29
N ALA A 88 1.94 8.32 1.20
CA ALA A 88 0.51 8.39 0.94
C ALA A 88 -0.06 9.83 0.98
N ALA A 89 0.78 10.83 1.28
CA ALA A 89 0.36 12.22 1.32
C ALA A 89 -0.32 12.64 0.00
N PRO A 90 -1.36 13.51 0.06
CA PRO A 90 -2.08 13.93 -1.14
C PRO A 90 -1.16 14.55 -2.18
N ILE A 91 -1.28 14.10 -3.42
CA ILE A 91 -0.62 14.74 -4.56
C ILE A 91 -1.60 15.64 -5.32
N GLU A 92 -1.06 16.69 -5.94
CA GLU A 92 -1.83 17.47 -6.92
C GLU A 92 -2.28 16.55 -8.06
N GLY A 93 -3.50 16.77 -8.53
CA GLY A 93 -4.12 15.94 -9.55
C GLY A 93 -5.31 16.64 -10.15
N ALA A 94 -5.82 16.10 -11.26
CA ALA A 94 -6.92 16.70 -11.99
C ALA A 94 -8.21 16.78 -11.14
N ASP A 95 -8.89 17.92 -11.18
CA ASP A 95 -10.24 18.14 -10.62
C ASP A 95 -11.34 17.61 -11.56
N ALA A 96 -11.07 16.54 -12.29
CA ALA A 96 -11.98 16.05 -13.34
C ALA A 96 -13.39 15.82 -12.78
N ARG A 97 -14.32 16.73 -13.10
CA ARG A 97 -15.75 16.60 -12.79
C ARG A 97 -16.38 15.90 -13.99
N GLY A 98 -16.72 14.63 -13.81
CA GLY A 98 -17.46 13.86 -14.81
C GLY A 98 -18.91 14.34 -14.88
N ALA A 99 -19.16 15.46 -15.57
CA ALA A 99 -20.51 15.93 -15.86
C ALA A 99 -20.58 16.40 -17.31
N ASN A 100 -21.56 15.86 -18.04
CA ASN A 100 -21.90 16.36 -19.35
C ASN A 100 -22.69 17.66 -19.20
N ARG A 101 -22.32 18.69 -19.96
CA ARG A 101 -23.19 19.86 -20.16
C ARG A 101 -24.03 19.64 -21.41
N ASN A 102 -25.33 19.86 -21.32
CA ASN A 102 -26.16 19.98 -22.51
C ASN A 102 -25.75 21.26 -23.24
N VAL A 103 -25.44 21.14 -24.53
CA VAL A 103 -25.21 22.28 -25.41
C VAL A 103 -26.50 22.50 -26.20
N ALA A 104 -26.99 23.75 -26.24
CA ALA A 104 -28.16 24.07 -27.03
C ALA A 104 -27.90 23.72 -28.51
N ALA A 105 -28.90 23.14 -29.18
CA ALA A 105 -28.80 22.86 -30.61
C ALA A 105 -28.57 24.17 -31.37
N PRO A 106 -27.65 24.21 -32.36
CA PRO A 106 -27.48 25.40 -33.18
C PRO A 106 -28.79 25.71 -33.91
N GLU A 107 -29.17 26.99 -33.99
CA GLU A 107 -30.35 27.42 -34.73
C GLU A 107 -30.24 26.93 -36.19
N SER A 108 -31.29 26.27 -36.67
CA SER A 108 -31.37 25.79 -38.05
C SER A 108 -31.31 26.99 -39.00
N ARG A 109 -30.35 26.96 -39.94
CA ARG A 109 -30.28 27.90 -41.06
C ARG A 109 -31.41 27.71 -42.05
#